data_AF-A0A1W9VAP4-F1
#
_entry.id   AF-A0A1W9VAP4-F1
#
_cell.length_a   1.000
_cell.length_b   1.000
_cell.length_c   1.000
_cell.angle_alpha   90.00
_cell.angle_beta   90.00
_cell.angle_gamma   90.00
#
_symmetry.space_group_name_H-M   'P 1'
#
loop_
_entity.id
_entity.type
_entity.pdbx_description
1 polymer ?
#
loop_
_entity_poly.entity_id
_entity_poly.type
_entity_poly.pdbx_seq_one_letter_code
_entity_poly.pdbx_strand_id
1 'polypeptide(L)'
;MAFTITEIEKGLVSLIDGEQTYMGIASGLNSKLFRSVDLGSLQNDSGWIIDSEGGMESWKISGVTEENNQMIFYGPEIKGRLFNPDKLTENDLWILAMVFHLLYEKDMASYGFFSKGWFLTEDNRILIFPQRLMDFIRKGQNEKLRQECWYPFNHPDRKGRDGLSFTLAVLSYRVLSGTPPYSRREDVELPDEMRSYPVIPIEYRCAGLKKEISKMISTALSPKETPPPLSDWRTVFKIWEKETAFNSVTEEEKAETETKLKEQTARRESNIRIRTYWRKKRTMIFSVVAIIACIGALISAPLKKALEPPMTMDMDPLQLVEAYYSCFDSMDQELMSDCIHKDAGKQDITEIMNFFVITKVRQGYEGDSGIISAKEWSASGRPLPEAGVSVFGLTDLEITKLDETHFHVDYDKWHPGIAEEEAVMTENVETLHPSGYRVRDTLLLEKQKKGNWLIVKLDRTVKEL
;
A
#
# COMPACT_ATOMS: atom_id res chain seq x y z
N MET A 1 12.19 40.70 40.56
CA MET A 1 10.99 41.55 40.72
C MET A 1 9.86 40.62 41.14
N ALA A 2 9.07 40.98 42.14
CA ALA A 2 7.93 40.18 42.55
C ALA A 2 6.69 40.77 41.89
N PHE A 3 6.30 40.21 40.74
CA PHE A 3 5.07 40.63 40.06
C PHE A 3 3.85 40.09 40.79
N THR A 4 2.78 40.89 40.86
CA THR A 4 1.45 40.33 41.09
C THR A 4 0.91 39.85 39.75
N ILE A 5 0.74 38.54 39.59
CA ILE A 5 0.31 37.94 38.32
C ILE A 5 -1.15 37.50 38.43
N THR A 6 -1.99 38.02 37.55
CA THR A 6 -3.42 37.69 37.48
C THR A 6 -3.74 37.12 36.10
N GLU A 7 -4.33 35.93 36.02
CA GLU A 7 -4.80 35.37 34.76
C GLU A 7 -6.05 36.13 34.27
N ILE A 8 -5.96 36.74 33.09
CA ILE A 8 -7.09 37.42 32.43
C ILE A 8 -7.92 36.39 31.68
N GLU A 9 -7.25 35.56 30.89
CA GLU A 9 -7.81 34.43 30.18
C GLU A 9 -6.72 33.39 29.93
N LYS A 10 -7.10 32.19 29.49
CA LYS A 10 -6.17 31.07 29.33
C LYS A 10 -5.03 31.40 28.35
N GLY A 11 -3.85 31.65 28.91
CA GLY A 11 -2.64 32.02 28.15
C GLY A 11 -2.28 33.51 28.17
N LEU A 12 -3.14 34.37 28.71
CA LEU A 12 -2.95 35.81 28.86
C LEU A 12 -3.00 36.20 30.34
N VAL A 13 -1.98 36.91 30.79
CA VAL A 13 -1.87 37.35 32.19
C VAL A 13 -1.63 38.86 32.26
N SER A 14 -2.11 39.48 33.33
CA SER A 14 -1.71 40.82 33.76
C SER A 14 -0.57 40.67 34.78
N LEU A 15 0.50 41.44 34.61
CA LEU A 15 1.57 41.54 35.60
C LEU A 15 1.63 42.96 36.13
N ILE A 16 1.57 43.11 37.45
CA ILE A 16 1.66 44.41 38.13
C ILE A 16 2.97 44.48 38.89
N ASP A 17 3.77 45.52 38.61
CA ASP A 17 4.98 45.88 39.34
C ASP A 17 4.88 47.34 39.80
N GLY A 18 4.57 47.55 41.09
CA GLY A 18 4.26 48.86 41.64
C GLY A 18 3.02 49.48 40.97
N GLU A 19 3.19 50.62 40.31
CA GLU A 19 2.13 51.32 39.56
C GLU A 19 2.07 50.92 38.08
N GLN A 20 3.01 50.09 37.60
CA GLN A 20 3.10 49.72 36.19
C GLN A 20 2.44 48.37 35.92
N THR A 21 1.54 48.36 34.93
CA THR A 21 0.87 47.15 34.45
C THR A 21 1.48 46.71 33.13
N TYR A 22 1.67 45.40 32.98
CA TYR A 22 2.16 44.75 31.78
C TYR A 22 1.17 43.68 31.32
N MET A 23 1.14 43.45 30.01
CA MET A 23 0.47 42.29 29.42
C MET A 23 1.50 41.18 29.23
N GLY A 24 1.17 39.98 29.69
CA GLY A 24 2.02 38.80 29.57
C GLY A 24 1.36 37.64 28.84
N ILE A 25 2.20 36.90 28.11
CA ILE A 25 1.82 35.69 27.40
C ILE A 25 2.43 34.50 28.14
N ALA A 26 1.57 33.66 28.68
CA ALA A 26 2.00 32.40 29.27
C ALA A 26 2.35 31.41 28.15
N SER A 27 3.61 31.00 28.10
CA SER A 27 4.08 30.06 27.07
C SER A 27 3.38 28.70 27.15
N GLY A 28 2.87 28.30 28.32
CA GLY A 28 2.33 26.97 28.57
C GLY A 28 3.38 25.85 28.44
N LEU A 29 4.66 26.21 28.34
CA LEU A 29 5.79 25.30 28.22
C LEU A 29 6.53 25.22 29.56
N ASN A 30 7.07 24.05 29.85
CA ASN A 30 7.92 23.85 31.02
C ASN A 30 9.14 24.77 30.93
N SER A 31 9.43 25.54 31.99
CA SER A 31 10.57 26.47 32.04
C SER A 31 11.92 25.81 31.72
N LYS A 32 12.07 24.50 31.99
CA LYS A 32 13.27 23.72 31.64
C LYS A 32 13.56 23.70 30.13
N LEU A 33 12.54 23.79 29.28
CA LEU A 33 12.70 23.82 27.82
C LEU A 33 13.43 25.09 27.33
N PHE A 34 13.47 26.14 28.14
CA PHE A 34 14.10 27.42 27.80
C PHE A 34 15.57 27.50 28.22
N ARG A 35 16.10 26.52 28.98
CA ARG A 35 17.49 26.53 29.47
C ARG A 35 18.53 26.49 28.36
N SER A 36 18.20 25.89 27.22
CA SER A 36 19.08 25.74 26.06
C SER A 36 18.78 26.74 24.94
N VAL A 37 17.92 27.73 25.20
CA VAL A 37 17.41 28.66 24.19
C VAL A 37 17.97 30.04 24.47
N ASP A 38 18.40 30.73 23.43
CA ASP A 38 18.82 32.12 23.52
C ASP A 38 17.59 33.02 23.77
N LEU A 39 17.26 33.23 25.05
CA LEU A 39 16.16 34.10 25.48
C LEU A 39 16.34 35.55 25.00
N GLY A 40 17.57 36.03 24.88
CA GLY A 40 17.86 37.36 24.35
C GLY A 40 17.43 37.48 22.89
N SER A 41 17.69 36.46 22.08
CA SER A 41 17.21 36.41 20.69
C SER A 41 15.69 36.41 20.57
N LEU A 42 14.97 35.80 21.51
CA LEU A 42 13.50 35.77 21.55
C LEU A 42 12.92 37.11 22.02
N GLN A 43 13.58 37.79 22.97
CA GLN A 43 13.18 39.10 23.49
C GLN A 43 13.43 40.23 22.49
N ASN A 44 14.52 40.14 21.72
CA ASN A 44 14.90 41.15 20.73
C ASN A 44 14.04 41.09 19.46
N ASP A 45 13.32 40.00 19.23
CA ASP A 45 12.36 39.89 18.14
C ASP A 45 11.13 40.76 18.42
N SER A 46 10.68 41.50 17.41
CA SER A 46 9.57 42.44 17.57
C SER A 46 8.25 41.81 17.13
N GLY A 47 7.22 42.02 17.94
CA GLY A 47 5.84 41.89 17.51
C GLY A 47 5.39 43.17 16.82
N TRP A 48 4.19 43.13 16.26
CA TRP A 48 3.66 44.21 15.43
C TRP A 48 2.19 44.45 15.73
N ILE A 49 1.86 45.71 16.04
CA ILE A 49 0.49 46.20 16.13
C ILE A 49 0.17 46.79 14.76
N ILE A 50 -0.88 46.28 14.13
CA ILE A 50 -1.25 46.59 12.76
C ILE A 50 -2.68 47.10 12.76
N ASP A 51 -2.91 48.29 12.20
CA ASP A 51 -4.24 48.83 11.95
C ASP A 51 -4.76 48.44 10.56
N SER A 52 -6.04 48.74 10.32
CA SER A 52 -6.70 48.45 9.04
C SER A 52 -6.32 49.40 7.90
N GLU A 53 -5.65 50.51 8.20
CA GLU A 53 -5.15 51.49 7.22
C GLU A 53 -3.72 51.17 6.74
N GLY A 54 -3.06 50.20 7.38
CA GLY A 54 -1.71 49.74 7.07
C GLY A 54 -0.62 50.33 7.95
N GLY A 55 -0.98 51.07 9.00
CA GLY A 55 -0.06 51.50 10.04
C GLY A 55 0.46 50.29 10.83
N MET A 56 1.74 50.35 11.18
CA MET A 56 2.48 49.24 11.79
C MET A 56 3.42 49.77 12.86
N GLU A 57 3.13 49.42 14.12
CA GLU A 57 3.89 49.82 15.30
C GLU A 57 4.58 48.61 15.92
N SER A 58 5.82 48.77 16.38
CA SER A 58 6.55 47.68 17.02
C SER A 58 6.07 47.48 18.45
N TRP A 59 5.76 46.23 18.81
CA TRP A 59 5.55 45.80 20.19
C TRP A 59 6.70 44.91 20.63
N LYS A 60 7.38 45.27 21.72
CA LYS A 60 8.56 44.55 22.21
C LYS A 60 8.30 43.92 23.56
N ILE A 61 8.93 42.77 23.77
CA ILE A 61 8.95 42.10 25.06
C ILE A 61 9.83 42.94 25.99
N SER A 62 9.24 43.41 27.09
CA SER A 62 9.93 44.16 28.13
C SER A 62 10.74 43.24 29.06
N GLY A 63 10.29 42.00 29.23
CA GLY A 63 11.00 41.03 30.05
C GLY A 63 10.34 39.67 30.08
N VAL A 64 10.93 38.79 30.88
CA VAL A 64 10.50 37.40 31.05
C VAL A 64 10.55 37.05 32.52
N THR A 65 9.51 36.37 32.99
CA THR A 65 9.45 35.83 34.36
C THR A 65 9.01 34.37 34.34
N GLU A 66 9.27 33.65 35.42
CA GLU A 66 8.81 32.28 35.62
C GLU A 66 7.74 32.27 36.71
N GLU A 67 6.62 31.60 36.45
CA GLU A 67 5.52 31.42 37.39
C GLU A 67 4.96 30.00 37.21
N ASN A 68 4.74 29.25 38.29
CA ASN A 68 4.22 27.88 38.22
C ASN A 68 4.95 26.97 37.21
N ASN A 69 6.29 27.08 37.14
CA ASN A 69 7.15 26.31 36.23
C ASN A 69 6.84 26.53 34.73
N GLN A 70 6.26 27.67 34.37
CA GLN A 70 6.11 28.14 32.99
C GLN A 70 6.78 29.49 32.79
N MET A 71 7.29 29.73 31.57
CA MET A 71 7.79 31.06 31.21
C MET A 71 6.66 31.98 30.77
N ILE A 72 6.68 33.21 31.27
CA ILE A 72 5.78 34.29 30.91
C ILE A 72 6.61 35.40 30.26
N PHE A 73 6.26 35.74 29.03
CA PHE A 73 6.87 36.83 28.27
C PHE A 73 5.95 38.04 28.36
N TYR A 74 6.44 39.17 28.89
CA TYR A 74 5.61 40.35 29.13
C TYR A 74 6.14 41.59 28.44
N GLY A 75 5.22 42.48 28.07
CA GLY A 75 5.51 43.74 27.38
C GLY A 75 4.48 44.81 27.72
N PRO A 76 4.50 45.95 27.00
CA PRO A 76 3.54 47.04 27.20
C PRO A 76 2.09 46.55 27.21
N GLU A 77 1.29 47.05 28.16
CA GLU A 77 -0.11 46.71 28.27
C GLU A 77 -0.90 47.17 27.04
N ILE A 78 -1.71 46.26 26.50
CA ILE A 78 -2.64 46.53 25.41
C ILE A 78 -3.98 45.91 25.80
N LYS A 79 -5.05 46.69 25.73
CA LYS A 79 -6.40 46.21 26.01
C LYS A 79 -6.97 45.46 24.82
N GLY A 80 -7.64 44.35 25.08
CA GLY A 80 -8.20 43.49 24.05
C GLY A 80 -8.32 42.04 24.50
N ARG A 81 -8.25 41.13 23.54
CA ARG A 81 -8.41 39.68 23.74
C ARG A 81 -7.48 38.88 22.83
N LEU A 82 -7.06 37.70 23.26
CA LEU A 82 -6.45 36.73 22.37
C LEU A 82 -7.42 36.37 21.25
N PHE A 83 -6.84 36.09 20.09
CA PHE A 83 -7.60 35.61 18.95
C PHE A 83 -8.31 34.30 19.32
N ASN A 84 -9.63 34.34 19.16
CA ASN A 84 -10.50 33.18 19.34
C ASN A 84 -11.41 33.06 18.12
N PRO A 85 -11.29 31.99 17.32
CA PRO A 85 -12.07 31.81 16.09
C PRO A 85 -13.58 31.73 16.34
N ASP A 86 -14.02 31.35 17.55
CA ASP A 86 -15.43 31.25 17.91
C ASP A 86 -16.06 32.59 18.30
N LYS A 87 -15.24 33.62 18.51
CA LYS A 87 -15.68 34.98 18.85
C LYS A 87 -15.40 35.98 17.73
N LEU A 88 -15.14 35.51 16.51
CA LEU A 88 -14.88 36.40 15.38
C LEU A 88 -16.18 36.97 14.84
N THR A 89 -16.10 38.26 14.50
CA THR A 89 -17.16 39.01 13.81
C THR A 89 -16.81 39.18 12.34
N GLU A 90 -17.77 39.66 11.56
CA GLU A 90 -17.55 40.03 10.14
C GLU A 90 -16.50 41.14 10.01
N ASN A 91 -16.51 42.11 10.93
CA ASN A 91 -15.51 43.17 10.99
C ASN A 91 -14.10 42.62 11.27
N ASP A 92 -13.97 41.64 12.17
CA ASP A 92 -12.68 41.01 12.45
C ASP A 92 -12.09 40.36 11.18
N LEU A 93 -12.93 39.74 10.34
CA LEU A 93 -12.50 39.16 9.06
C LEU A 93 -11.98 40.21 8.08
N TRP A 94 -12.63 41.37 8.03
CA TRP A 94 -12.18 42.48 7.20
C TRP A 94 -10.80 42.99 7.65
N ILE A 95 -10.62 43.21 8.96
CA ILE A 95 -9.33 43.63 9.54
C ILE A 95 -8.26 42.57 9.22
N LEU A 96 -8.55 41.28 9.41
CA LEU A 96 -7.62 40.20 9.08
C LEU A 96 -7.23 40.18 7.61
N ALA A 97 -8.15 40.46 6.70
CA ALA A 97 -7.84 40.53 5.27
C ALA A 97 -6.87 41.67 4.95
N MET A 98 -7.06 42.83 5.59
CA MET A 98 -6.14 43.97 5.48
C MET A 98 -4.75 43.62 6.03
N VAL A 99 -4.69 43.04 7.24
CA VAL A 99 -3.43 42.64 7.87
C VAL A 99 -2.72 41.56 7.05
N PHE A 100 -3.40 40.54 6.57
CA PHE A 100 -2.80 39.49 5.74
C PHE A 100 -2.24 40.04 4.43
N HIS A 101 -2.93 40.99 3.81
CA HIS A 101 -2.43 41.66 2.62
C HIS A 101 -1.14 42.43 2.93
N LEU A 102 -1.11 43.20 4.02
CA LEU A 102 0.09 43.93 4.45
C LEU A 102 1.26 42.97 4.76
N LEU A 103 1.00 41.88 5.48
CA LEU A 103 2.02 40.88 5.80
C LEU A 103 2.61 40.23 4.53
N TYR A 104 1.78 40.02 3.51
CA TYR A 104 2.26 39.52 2.23
C TYR A 104 3.12 40.55 1.50
N GLU A 105 2.68 41.82 1.44
CA GLU A 105 3.45 42.89 0.80
C GLU A 105 4.80 43.16 1.48
N LYS A 106 4.90 42.94 2.80
CA LYS A 106 6.12 43.09 3.59
C LYS A 106 6.99 41.82 3.66
N ASP A 107 6.64 40.76 2.92
CA ASP A 107 7.31 39.45 2.94
C ASP A 107 7.38 38.77 4.32
N MET A 108 6.35 39.01 5.15
CA MET A 108 6.19 38.43 6.49
C MET A 108 5.23 37.22 6.51
N ALA A 109 4.60 36.90 5.38
CA ALA A 109 3.55 35.89 5.24
C ALA A 109 4.04 34.42 5.24
N SER A 110 5.34 34.16 5.32
CA SER A 110 5.91 32.83 5.07
C SER A 110 5.73 31.81 6.20
N TYR A 111 5.24 32.23 7.37
CA TYR A 111 5.29 31.43 8.61
C TYR A 111 3.94 30.88 9.09
N GLY A 112 2.88 31.00 8.30
CA GLY A 112 1.55 30.48 8.62
C GLY A 112 0.84 31.18 9.78
N PHE A 113 -0.35 30.70 10.13
CA PHE A 113 -1.26 31.30 11.10
C PHE A 113 -1.38 30.45 12.38
N PHE A 114 -0.70 30.88 13.45
CA PHE A 114 -0.86 30.27 14.78
C PHE A 114 -1.82 31.12 15.61
N SER A 115 -3.03 30.63 15.89
CA SER A 115 -4.10 31.46 16.46
C SER A 115 -3.73 32.11 17.80
N LYS A 116 -2.93 31.46 18.65
CA LYS A 116 -2.47 32.03 19.93
C LYS A 116 -1.41 33.13 19.79
N GLY A 117 -0.85 33.30 18.59
CA GLY A 117 0.11 34.35 18.28
C GLY A 117 -0.51 35.71 17.94
N TRP A 118 -1.84 35.79 17.99
CA TRP A 118 -2.62 36.95 17.54
C TRP A 118 -3.51 37.47 18.66
N PHE A 119 -3.60 38.78 18.77
CA PHE A 119 -4.37 39.49 19.78
C PHE A 119 -5.16 40.62 19.13
N LEU A 120 -6.47 40.66 19.35
CA LEU A 120 -7.36 41.70 18.83
C LEU A 120 -7.50 42.77 19.91
N THR A 121 -7.15 44.00 19.56
CA THR A 121 -7.22 45.13 20.47
C THR A 121 -8.64 45.71 20.52
N GLU A 122 -8.98 46.43 21.60
CA GLU A 122 -10.28 47.11 21.72
C GLU A 122 -10.48 48.23 20.67
N ASP A 123 -9.40 48.75 20.10
CA ASP A 123 -9.39 49.80 19.08
C ASP A 123 -9.31 49.26 17.64
N ASN A 124 -9.74 48.01 17.41
CA ASN A 124 -9.81 47.37 16.08
C ASN A 124 -8.45 47.23 15.36
N ARG A 125 -7.37 47.07 16.11
CA ARG A 125 -6.04 46.71 15.60
C ARG A 125 -5.72 45.26 15.93
N ILE A 126 -4.68 44.73 15.29
CA ILE A 126 -4.19 43.38 15.54
C ILE A 126 -2.75 43.47 16.01
N LEU A 127 -2.51 42.95 17.21
CA LEU A 127 -1.17 42.63 17.66
C LEU A 127 -0.80 41.21 17.22
N ILE A 128 0.26 41.10 16.44
CA ILE A 128 0.95 39.86 16.13
C ILE A 128 2.17 39.78 17.03
N PHE A 129 2.22 38.76 17.88
CA PHE A 129 3.35 38.57 18.77
C PHE A 129 4.64 38.20 18.02
N PRO A 130 5.83 38.40 18.64
CA PRO A 130 7.11 38.07 18.02
C PRO A 130 7.13 36.64 17.45
N GLN A 131 7.49 36.55 16.18
CA GLN A 131 7.33 35.33 15.39
C GLN A 131 8.23 34.20 15.88
N ARG A 132 9.49 34.51 16.23
CA ARG A 132 10.43 33.52 16.75
C ARG A 132 9.93 32.92 18.06
N LEU A 133 9.36 33.75 18.92
CA LEU A 133 8.76 33.31 20.17
C LEU A 133 7.57 32.38 19.90
N MET A 134 6.65 32.79 19.02
CA MET A 134 5.46 31.99 18.74
C MET A 134 5.77 30.67 18.04
N ASP A 135 6.79 30.63 17.19
CA ASP A 135 7.30 29.39 16.60
C ASP A 135 7.93 28.48 17.64
N PHE A 136 8.71 29.04 18.57
CA PHE A 136 9.27 28.28 19.68
C PHE A 136 8.17 27.66 20.54
N ILE A 137 7.18 28.47 20.94
CA ILE A 137 6.03 28.02 21.72
C ILE A 137 5.31 26.89 20.97
N ARG A 138 4.92 27.11 19.71
CA ARG A 138 4.20 26.15 18.87
C ARG A 138 4.93 24.80 18.74
N LYS A 139 6.25 24.83 18.52
CA LYS A 139 7.08 23.61 18.40
C LYS A 139 7.19 22.86 19.72
N GLY A 140 7.24 23.56 20.85
CA GLY A 140 7.28 22.96 22.19
C GLY A 140 5.92 22.45 22.68
N GLN A 141 4.80 22.89 22.09
CA GLN A 141 3.47 22.46 22.51
C GLN A 141 3.21 20.97 22.27
N ASN A 142 2.23 20.42 22.99
CA ASN A 142 1.73 19.09 22.69
C ASN A 142 0.92 19.05 21.39
N GLU A 143 0.70 17.84 20.88
CA GLU A 143 -0.01 17.61 19.62
C GLU A 143 -1.46 18.10 19.64
N LYS A 144 -2.14 17.97 20.79
CA LYS A 144 -3.52 18.45 20.98
C LYS A 144 -3.64 19.95 20.70
N LEU A 145 -2.72 20.76 21.23
CA LEU A 145 -2.74 22.21 21.00
C LEU A 145 -2.40 22.59 19.56
N ARG A 146 -1.55 21.84 18.87
CA ARG A 146 -1.32 22.04 17.42
C ARG A 146 -2.57 21.72 16.60
N GLN A 147 -3.31 20.68 16.98
CA GLN A 147 -4.59 20.33 16.36
C GLN A 147 -5.68 21.37 16.58
N GLU A 148 -5.62 22.14 17.67
CA GLU A 148 -6.59 23.18 17.98
C GLU A 148 -6.21 24.55 17.39
N CYS A 149 -4.93 24.92 17.45
CA CYS A 149 -4.49 26.31 17.21
C CYS A 149 -3.66 26.50 15.93
N TRP A 150 -3.24 25.43 15.26
CA TRP A 150 -2.36 25.50 14.09
C TRP A 150 -2.93 24.78 12.86
N TYR A 151 -3.11 23.46 12.92
CA TYR A 151 -3.52 22.69 11.74
C TYR A 151 -4.85 23.14 11.11
N PRO A 152 -5.88 23.56 11.85
CA PRO A 152 -7.15 23.98 11.24
C PRO A 152 -7.04 25.17 10.30
N PHE A 153 -6.03 26.02 10.50
CA PHE A 153 -5.89 27.29 9.79
C PHE A 153 -4.84 27.24 8.69
N ASN A 154 -4.00 26.21 8.65
CA ASN A 154 -2.85 26.15 7.74
C ASN A 154 -2.97 24.94 6.82
N HIS A 155 -3.14 25.21 5.52
CA HIS A 155 -3.07 24.15 4.53
C HIS A 155 -1.64 23.60 4.43
N PRO A 156 -1.42 22.28 4.53
CA PRO A 156 -0.07 21.70 4.59
C PRO A 156 0.85 22.05 3.41
N ASP A 157 0.26 22.21 2.23
CA ASP A 157 1.00 22.40 0.98
C ASP A 157 0.91 23.84 0.44
N ARG A 158 0.30 24.78 1.18
CA ARG A 158 0.19 26.19 0.75
C ARG A 158 0.93 27.11 1.72
N LYS A 159 1.69 28.06 1.16
CA LYS A 159 2.48 29.03 1.92
C LYS A 159 2.27 30.44 1.36
N GLY A 160 2.74 31.45 2.10
CA GLY A 160 2.64 32.84 1.69
C GLY A 160 1.18 33.26 1.43
N ARG A 161 0.95 34.01 0.35
CA ARG A 161 -0.38 34.49 -0.07
C ARG A 161 -1.44 33.38 -0.09
N ASP A 162 -1.13 32.23 -0.67
CA ASP A 162 -2.11 31.15 -0.87
C ASP A 162 -2.50 30.50 0.47
N GLY A 163 -1.55 30.42 1.40
CA GLY A 163 -1.81 29.97 2.78
C GLY A 163 -2.67 30.96 3.58
N LEU A 164 -2.42 32.27 3.41
CA LEU A 164 -3.22 33.32 4.04
C LEU A 164 -4.65 33.38 3.45
N SER A 165 -4.80 33.22 2.14
CA SER A 165 -6.11 33.13 1.47
C SER A 165 -6.90 31.91 1.94
N PHE A 166 -6.24 30.76 2.09
CA PHE A 166 -6.85 29.58 2.72
C PHE A 166 -7.30 29.86 4.17
N THR A 167 -6.46 30.55 4.96
CA THR A 167 -6.79 30.91 6.34
C THR A 167 -8.04 31.78 6.40
N LEU A 168 -8.14 32.81 5.56
CA LEU A 168 -9.35 33.66 5.46
C LEU A 168 -10.58 32.82 5.11
N ALA A 169 -10.46 31.88 4.18
CA ALA A 169 -11.57 31.02 3.81
C ALA A 169 -12.04 30.12 4.97
N VAL A 170 -11.11 29.57 5.76
CA VAL A 170 -11.46 28.78 6.95
C VAL A 170 -12.21 29.63 7.97
N LEU A 171 -11.73 30.85 8.23
CA LEU A 171 -12.33 31.76 9.19
C LEU A 171 -13.69 32.26 8.71
N SER A 172 -13.82 32.67 7.44
CA SER A 172 -15.09 33.06 6.83
C SER A 172 -16.10 31.92 6.86
N TYR A 173 -15.68 30.69 6.55
CA TYR A 173 -16.55 29.53 6.62
C TYR A 173 -17.10 29.34 8.04
N ARG A 174 -16.25 29.49 9.05
CA ARG A 174 -16.65 29.36 10.45
C ARG A 174 -17.59 30.48 10.91
N VAL A 175 -17.29 31.74 10.58
CA VAL A 175 -18.13 32.89 10.93
C VAL A 175 -19.52 32.79 10.29
N LEU A 176 -19.59 32.40 9.01
CA LEU A 176 -20.86 32.31 8.28
C LEU A 176 -21.71 31.09 8.66
N SER A 177 -21.08 29.93 8.88
CA SER A 177 -21.80 28.66 9.10
C SER A 177 -21.86 28.21 10.56
N GLY A 178 -21.13 28.87 11.46
CA GLY A 178 -20.95 28.45 12.85
C GLY A 178 -20.12 27.17 13.03
N THR A 179 -19.58 26.57 11.95
CA THR A 179 -18.85 25.29 12.00
C THR A 179 -17.55 25.37 11.21
N PRO A 180 -16.48 24.65 11.59
CA PRO A 180 -15.27 24.61 10.78
C PRO A 180 -15.48 23.79 9.49
N PRO A 181 -14.79 24.15 8.37
CA PRO A 181 -14.92 23.43 7.10
C PRO A 181 -14.38 21.99 7.15
N TYR A 182 -13.41 21.77 8.03
CA TYR A 182 -12.83 20.46 8.31
C TYR A 182 -13.10 20.13 9.77
N SER A 183 -13.48 18.89 10.05
CA SER A 183 -13.81 18.44 11.40
C SER A 183 -12.77 17.43 11.86
N ARG A 184 -12.43 17.44 13.15
CA ARG A 184 -11.52 16.43 13.69
C ARG A 184 -12.15 15.05 13.56
N ARG A 185 -11.41 14.11 12.99
CA ARG A 185 -11.79 12.70 12.91
C ARG A 185 -10.68 11.83 13.50
N GLU A 186 -11.06 10.68 14.05
CA GLU A 186 -10.10 9.70 14.57
C GLU A 186 -9.47 8.87 13.44
N ASP A 187 -10.19 8.69 12.33
CA ASP A 187 -9.78 7.82 11.24
C ASP A 187 -8.85 8.49 10.21
N VAL A 188 -8.80 9.83 10.20
CA VAL A 188 -8.06 10.66 9.25
C VAL A 188 -7.42 11.85 9.95
N GLU A 189 -6.12 12.07 9.70
CA GLU A 189 -5.43 13.26 10.17
C GLU A 189 -5.87 14.50 9.39
N LEU A 190 -6.01 15.63 10.08
CA LEU A 190 -6.49 16.87 9.48
C LEU A 190 -5.67 17.35 8.26
N PRO A 191 -4.32 17.28 8.25
CA PRO A 191 -3.52 17.56 7.05
C PRO A 191 -3.90 16.70 5.84
N ASP A 192 -4.15 15.42 6.04
CA ASP A 192 -4.57 14.51 4.96
C ASP A 192 -5.98 14.84 4.48
N GLU A 193 -6.86 15.24 5.41
CA GLU A 193 -8.22 15.66 5.09
C GLU A 193 -8.20 16.84 4.11
N MET A 194 -7.43 17.87 4.45
CA MET A 194 -7.28 19.09 3.65
C MET A 194 -6.76 18.82 2.23
N ARG A 195 -5.80 17.90 2.08
CA ARG A 195 -5.23 17.54 0.77
C ARG A 195 -6.18 16.77 -0.12
N SER A 196 -6.96 15.87 0.48
CA SER A 196 -7.54 14.75 -0.27
C SER A 196 -9.05 14.84 -0.44
N TYR A 197 -9.72 15.63 0.42
CA TYR A 197 -11.17 15.62 0.50
C TYR A 197 -11.74 17.03 0.37
N PRO A 198 -12.65 17.26 -0.60
CA PRO A 198 -13.34 18.53 -0.68
C PRO A 198 -14.14 18.78 0.60
N VAL A 199 -14.20 20.05 1.00
CA VAL A 199 -15.10 20.53 2.05
C VAL A 199 -16.54 20.43 1.56
N ILE A 200 -17.49 20.40 2.50
CA ILE A 200 -18.90 20.59 2.15
C ILE A 200 -19.04 22.05 1.69
N PRO A 201 -19.52 22.33 0.46
CA PRO A 201 -19.76 23.69 -0.01
C PRO A 201 -20.59 24.49 1.00
N ILE A 202 -20.16 25.71 1.28
CA ILE A 202 -20.75 26.53 2.35
C ILE A 202 -22.20 26.93 2.05
N GLU A 203 -22.56 27.07 0.78
CA GLU A 203 -23.95 27.27 0.32
C GLU A 203 -24.92 26.19 0.81
N TYR A 204 -24.44 24.97 1.10
CA TYR A 204 -25.29 23.93 1.69
C TYR A 204 -25.43 24.06 3.20
N ARG A 205 -24.61 24.87 3.87
CA ARG A 205 -24.77 25.20 5.29
C ARG A 205 -25.52 26.50 5.52
N CYS A 206 -25.44 27.42 4.57
CA CYS A 206 -25.87 28.80 4.69
C CYS A 206 -26.88 29.11 3.59
N ALA A 207 -28.17 28.88 3.87
CA ALA A 207 -29.24 29.19 2.91
C ALA A 207 -29.21 30.70 2.58
N GLY A 208 -29.27 31.04 1.28
CA GLY A 208 -29.25 32.42 0.81
C GLY A 208 -27.87 33.06 0.71
N LEU A 209 -26.80 32.35 1.03
CA LEU A 209 -25.45 32.89 0.87
C LEU A 209 -25.22 33.34 -0.58
N LYS A 210 -24.76 34.57 -0.76
CA LYS A 210 -24.45 35.12 -2.08
C LYS A 210 -23.45 34.22 -2.82
N LYS A 211 -23.76 33.89 -4.08
CA LYS A 211 -22.97 32.94 -4.91
C LYS A 211 -21.49 33.32 -5.03
N GLU A 212 -21.19 34.62 -5.10
CA GLU A 212 -19.83 35.14 -5.20
C GLU A 212 -19.00 34.80 -3.95
N ILE A 213 -19.60 34.95 -2.76
CA ILE A 213 -18.98 34.61 -1.48
C ILE A 213 -18.76 33.10 -1.39
N SER A 214 -19.80 32.32 -1.72
CA SER A 214 -19.69 30.85 -1.70
C SER A 214 -18.61 30.33 -2.64
N LYS A 215 -18.55 30.88 -3.86
CA LYS A 215 -17.53 30.53 -4.86
C LYS A 215 -16.12 30.87 -4.36
N MET A 216 -15.93 32.08 -3.82
CA MET A 216 -14.62 32.51 -3.32
C MET A 216 -14.12 31.61 -2.18
N ILE A 217 -14.97 31.28 -1.21
CA ILE A 217 -14.64 30.36 -0.11
C ILE A 217 -14.36 28.96 -0.64
N SER A 218 -15.18 28.46 -1.56
CA SER A 218 -15.03 27.10 -2.12
C SER A 218 -13.75 26.94 -2.94
N THR A 219 -13.39 27.93 -3.76
CA THR A 219 -12.13 27.95 -4.51
C THR A 219 -10.92 27.98 -3.57
N ALA A 220 -10.99 28.81 -2.52
CA ALA A 220 -9.91 28.89 -1.54
C ALA A 220 -9.74 27.62 -0.69
N LEU A 221 -10.81 26.86 -0.42
CA LEU A 221 -10.76 25.59 0.31
C LEU A 221 -10.59 24.34 -0.60
N SER A 222 -10.65 24.51 -1.92
CA SER A 222 -10.50 23.41 -2.87
C SER A 222 -9.06 22.88 -2.86
N PRO A 223 -8.81 21.56 -2.80
CA PRO A 223 -7.45 21.02 -2.87
C PRO A 223 -6.81 21.15 -4.26
N LYS A 224 -7.59 21.49 -5.30
CA LYS A 224 -7.12 21.49 -6.70
C LYS A 224 -6.97 22.89 -7.30
N GLU A 225 -7.69 23.86 -6.77
CA GLU A 225 -7.71 25.21 -7.31
C GLU A 225 -6.68 26.10 -6.60
N THR A 226 -6.24 27.15 -7.30
CA THR A 226 -5.43 28.21 -6.70
C THR A 226 -6.34 29.14 -5.90
N PRO A 227 -6.05 29.43 -4.63
CA PRO A 227 -6.86 30.35 -3.84
C PRO A 227 -6.94 31.76 -4.47
N PRO A 228 -8.05 32.48 -4.26
CA PRO A 228 -8.19 33.87 -4.68
C PRO A 228 -7.09 34.75 -4.06
N PRO A 229 -6.64 35.82 -4.74
CA PRO A 229 -5.71 36.78 -4.17
C PRO A 229 -6.31 37.52 -2.97
N LEU A 230 -5.45 38.01 -2.08
CA LEU A 230 -5.87 38.73 -0.86
C LEU A 230 -6.65 40.03 -1.15
N SER A 231 -6.45 40.62 -2.33
CA SER A 231 -7.23 41.78 -2.81
C SER A 231 -8.72 41.47 -2.97
N ASP A 232 -9.06 40.24 -3.39
CA ASP A 232 -10.44 39.85 -3.68
C ASP A 232 -11.22 39.68 -2.38
N TRP A 233 -10.56 39.14 -1.35
CA TRP A 233 -11.11 39.06 0.00
C TRP A 233 -11.49 40.42 0.55
N ARG A 234 -10.64 41.44 0.37
CA ARG A 234 -10.96 42.83 0.78
C ARG A 234 -12.20 43.36 0.08
N THR A 235 -12.33 43.09 -1.22
CA THR A 235 -13.49 43.51 -2.02
C THR A 235 -14.76 42.83 -1.51
N VAL A 236 -14.71 41.52 -1.28
CA VAL A 236 -15.88 40.76 -0.80
C VAL A 236 -16.27 41.16 0.62
N PHE A 237 -15.32 41.36 1.54
CA PHE A 237 -15.66 41.82 2.90
C PHE A 237 -16.26 43.23 2.91
N LYS A 238 -15.81 44.13 2.03
CA LYS A 238 -16.46 45.45 1.86
C LYS A 238 -17.88 45.34 1.32
N ILE A 239 -18.14 44.39 0.42
CA ILE A 239 -19.50 44.12 -0.05
C ILE A 239 -20.33 43.58 1.12
N TRP A 240 -19.81 42.61 1.86
CA TRP A 240 -20.49 42.00 3.00
C TRP A 240 -20.87 43.06 4.06
N GLU A 241 -19.94 43.95 4.42
CA GLU A 241 -20.18 45.04 5.38
C GLU A 241 -21.31 45.99 4.93
N LYS A 242 -21.37 46.32 3.63
CA LYS A 242 -22.39 47.23 3.07
C LYS A 242 -23.72 46.56 2.76
N GLU A 243 -23.64 45.33 2.27
CA GLU A 243 -24.73 44.53 1.75
C GLU A 243 -24.52 43.11 2.28
N THR A 244 -25.20 42.77 3.38
CA THR A 244 -25.19 41.45 4.04
C THR A 244 -24.80 40.27 3.14
N ALA A 245 -24.05 39.31 3.68
CA ALA A 245 -23.64 38.11 2.93
C ALA A 245 -24.80 37.24 2.41
N PHE A 246 -26.03 37.51 2.87
CA PHE A 246 -27.21 36.68 2.62
C PHE A 246 -28.27 37.44 1.82
N ASN A 247 -28.83 36.77 0.82
CA ASN A 247 -30.08 37.16 0.20
C ASN A 247 -31.27 36.74 1.08
N SER A 248 -32.45 37.33 0.86
CA SER A 248 -33.70 36.81 1.42
C SER A 248 -34.04 35.45 0.80
N VAL A 249 -34.50 34.52 1.61
CA VAL A 249 -34.73 33.12 1.23
C VAL A 249 -36.11 32.67 1.68
N THR A 250 -36.80 31.89 0.85
CA THR A 250 -38.07 31.26 1.22
C THR A 250 -37.85 30.04 2.13
N GLU A 251 -38.90 29.59 2.82
CA GLU A 251 -38.80 28.35 3.63
C GLU A 251 -38.53 27.10 2.76
N GLU A 252 -38.99 27.09 1.50
CA GLU A 252 -38.71 26.01 0.55
C GLU A 252 -37.22 25.93 0.20
N GLU A 253 -36.58 27.06 -0.07
CA GLU A 253 -35.15 27.14 -0.38
C GLU A 253 -34.28 26.73 0.82
N LYS A 254 -34.72 27.05 2.06
CA LYS A 254 -34.07 26.56 3.28
C LYS A 254 -34.17 25.03 3.40
N ALA A 255 -35.34 24.46 3.14
CA ALA A 255 -35.55 23.00 3.17
C ALA A 255 -34.74 22.27 2.09
N GLU A 256 -34.63 22.84 0.89
CA GLU A 256 -33.77 22.31 -0.18
C GLU A 256 -32.29 22.31 0.23
N THR A 257 -31.84 23.41 0.84
CA THR A 257 -30.47 23.57 1.34
C THR A 257 -30.15 22.51 2.41
N GLU A 258 -31.07 22.28 3.35
CA GLU A 258 -30.91 21.24 4.39
C GLU A 258 -30.86 19.83 3.79
N THR A 259 -31.66 19.56 2.76
CA THR A 259 -31.64 18.26 2.06
C THR A 259 -30.30 18.03 1.37
N LYS A 260 -29.79 19.04 0.65
CA LYS A 260 -28.47 19.01 0.01
C LYS A 260 -27.35 18.85 1.03
N LEU A 261 -27.46 19.47 2.20
CA LEU A 261 -26.49 19.32 3.29
C LEU A 261 -26.40 17.86 3.74
N LYS A 262 -27.55 17.21 3.97
CA LYS A 262 -27.61 15.80 4.39
C LYS A 262 -26.98 14.88 3.34
N GLU A 263 -27.34 15.06 2.07
CA GLU A 263 -26.80 14.27 0.96
C GLU A 263 -25.28 14.41 0.84
N GLN A 264 -24.77 15.65 0.84
CA GLN A 264 -23.35 15.93 0.68
C GLN A 264 -22.54 15.49 1.89
N THR A 265 -23.10 15.60 3.10
CA THR A 265 -22.46 15.06 4.32
C THR A 265 -22.31 13.54 4.22
N ALA A 266 -23.39 12.82 3.87
CA ALA A 266 -23.34 11.37 3.72
C ALA A 266 -22.36 10.93 2.62
N ARG A 267 -22.37 11.62 1.48
CA ARG A 267 -21.47 11.35 0.35
C ARG A 267 -20.00 11.57 0.76
N ARG A 268 -19.72 12.68 1.45
CA ARG A 268 -18.37 13.00 1.95
C ARG A 268 -17.89 11.95 2.93
N GLU A 269 -18.71 11.56 3.89
CA GLU A 269 -18.36 10.52 4.86
C GLU A 269 -18.06 9.18 4.21
N SER A 270 -18.89 8.73 3.27
CA SER A 270 -18.68 7.49 2.53
C SER A 270 -17.35 7.51 1.78
N ASN A 271 -17.08 8.60 1.04
CA ASN A 271 -15.83 8.77 0.30
C ASN A 271 -14.59 8.76 1.21
N ILE A 272 -14.68 9.39 2.38
CA ILE A 272 -13.61 9.36 3.38
C ILE A 272 -13.37 7.92 3.85
N ARG A 273 -14.42 7.21 4.29
CA ARG A 273 -14.31 5.84 4.80
C ARG A 273 -13.69 4.89 3.77
N ILE A 274 -14.19 4.92 2.53
CA ILE A 274 -13.69 4.05 1.45
C ILE A 274 -12.21 4.32 1.19
N ARG A 275 -11.81 5.58 0.98
CA ARG A 275 -10.40 5.90 0.69
C ARG A 275 -9.47 5.57 1.85
N THR A 276 -9.90 5.83 3.09
CA THR A 276 -9.12 5.48 4.29
C THR A 276 -8.95 3.97 4.41
N TYR A 277 -10.00 3.19 4.12
CA TYR A 277 -9.94 1.73 4.12
C TYR A 277 -8.93 1.21 3.09
N TRP A 278 -9.04 1.63 1.83
CA TRP A 278 -8.11 1.25 0.77
C TRP A 278 -6.67 1.63 1.12
N ARG A 279 -6.44 2.83 1.65
CA ARG A 279 -5.11 3.28 2.07
C ARG A 279 -4.52 2.40 3.18
N LYS A 280 -5.30 2.07 4.21
CA LYS A 280 -4.86 1.24 5.34
C LYS A 280 -4.66 -0.23 4.96
N LYS A 281 -5.42 -0.74 3.97
CA LYS A 281 -5.44 -2.17 3.61
C LYS A 281 -4.79 -2.50 2.27
N ARG A 282 -4.25 -1.53 1.52
CA ARG A 282 -3.66 -1.78 0.18
C ARG A 282 -2.62 -2.89 0.18
N THR A 283 -1.71 -2.92 1.15
CA THR A 283 -0.63 -3.92 1.22
C THR A 283 -1.17 -5.32 1.45
N MET A 284 -2.15 -5.45 2.36
CA MET A 284 -2.87 -6.71 2.58
C MET A 284 -3.60 -7.17 1.31
N ILE A 285 -4.35 -6.28 0.66
CA ILE A 285 -5.10 -6.60 -0.56
C ILE A 285 -4.15 -7.08 -1.67
N PHE A 286 -3.05 -6.35 -1.92
CA PHE A 286 -2.06 -6.76 -2.92
C PHE A 286 -1.40 -8.11 -2.57
N SER A 287 -1.16 -8.38 -1.29
CA SER A 287 -0.61 -9.67 -0.84
C SER A 287 -1.58 -10.82 -1.14
N VAL A 288 -2.87 -10.64 -0.85
CA VAL A 288 -3.90 -11.65 -1.15
C VAL A 288 -4.02 -11.90 -2.65
N VAL A 289 -4.03 -10.84 -3.47
CA VAL A 289 -4.09 -10.97 -4.94
C VAL A 289 -2.86 -11.72 -5.47
N ALA A 290 -1.66 -11.44 -4.95
CA ALA A 290 -0.45 -12.15 -5.34
C ALA A 290 -0.51 -13.64 -4.99
N ILE A 291 -1.01 -13.99 -3.80
CA ILE A 291 -1.19 -15.39 -3.39
C ILE A 291 -2.16 -16.13 -4.33
N ILE A 292 -3.30 -15.51 -4.65
CA ILE A 292 -4.29 -16.09 -5.58
C ILE A 292 -3.67 -16.31 -6.97
N ALA A 293 -2.89 -15.34 -7.47
CA ALA A 293 -2.20 -15.46 -8.75
C ALA A 293 -1.18 -16.60 -8.74
N CYS A 294 -0.40 -16.76 -7.67
CA CYS A 294 0.55 -17.87 -7.51
C CYS A 294 -0.15 -19.23 -7.50
N ILE A 295 -1.26 -19.37 -6.77
CA ILE A 295 -2.07 -20.60 -6.76
C ILE A 295 -2.61 -20.89 -8.17
N GLY A 296 -3.15 -19.88 -8.85
CA GLY A 296 -3.63 -20.02 -10.22
C GLY A 296 -2.54 -20.48 -11.20
N ALA A 297 -1.33 -19.95 -11.05
CA ALA A 297 -0.19 -20.35 -11.87
C ALA A 297 0.21 -21.83 -11.62
N LEU A 298 0.23 -22.28 -10.37
CA LEU A 298 0.58 -23.67 -10.03
C LEU A 298 -0.43 -24.70 -10.56
N ILE A 299 -1.72 -24.36 -10.59
CA ILE A 299 -2.78 -25.26 -11.09
C ILE A 299 -2.80 -25.31 -12.63
N SER A 300 -2.26 -24.29 -13.32
CA SER A 300 -2.34 -24.18 -14.78
C SER A 300 -1.59 -25.29 -15.53
N ALA A 301 -0.40 -25.69 -15.06
CA ALA A 301 0.43 -26.71 -15.71
C ALA A 301 -0.19 -28.12 -15.70
N PRO A 302 -0.63 -28.68 -14.55
CA PRO A 302 -1.26 -30.01 -14.54
C PRO A 302 -2.58 -30.04 -15.30
N LEU A 303 -3.35 -28.94 -15.30
CA LEU A 303 -4.59 -28.84 -16.05
C LEU A 303 -4.34 -28.87 -17.57
N LYS A 304 -3.30 -28.19 -18.04
CA LYS A 304 -2.90 -28.23 -19.46
C LYS A 304 -2.47 -29.64 -19.87
N LYS A 305 -1.63 -30.31 -19.06
CA LYS A 305 -1.18 -31.68 -19.34
C LYS A 305 -2.34 -32.69 -19.36
N ALA A 306 -3.32 -32.56 -18.46
CA ALA A 306 -4.50 -33.44 -18.44
C ALA A 306 -5.44 -33.28 -19.66
N LEU A 307 -5.29 -32.19 -20.42
CA LEU A 307 -6.08 -31.89 -21.61
C LEU A 307 -5.35 -32.24 -22.92
N GLU A 308 -4.06 -32.61 -22.88
CA GLU A 308 -3.31 -33.02 -24.06
C GLU A 308 -3.78 -34.42 -24.53
N PRO A 309 -3.99 -34.64 -25.84
CA PRO A 309 -4.35 -35.97 -26.37
C PRO A 309 -3.19 -36.96 -26.13
N PRO A 310 -3.46 -38.22 -25.72
CA PRO A 310 -2.40 -39.21 -25.54
C PRO A 310 -1.75 -39.57 -26.88
N MET A 311 -0.48 -39.97 -26.85
CA MET A 311 0.32 -40.27 -28.05
C MET A 311 -0.21 -41.47 -28.85
N THR A 312 -1.08 -42.27 -28.23
CA THR A 312 -1.69 -43.49 -28.79
C THR A 312 -3.02 -43.27 -29.50
N MET A 313 -3.46 -42.01 -29.70
CA MET A 313 -4.77 -41.66 -30.26
C MET A 313 -5.08 -42.24 -31.65
N ASP A 314 -4.07 -42.52 -32.47
CA ASP A 314 -4.24 -43.02 -33.84
C ASP A 314 -3.52 -44.36 -34.09
N MET A 315 -3.03 -45.02 -33.03
CA MET A 315 -2.35 -46.31 -33.15
C MET A 315 -3.36 -47.45 -33.32
N ASP A 316 -3.07 -48.36 -34.24
CA ASP A 316 -3.77 -49.64 -34.32
C ASP A 316 -3.31 -50.60 -33.19
N PRO A 317 -4.05 -51.70 -32.89
CA PRO A 317 -3.70 -52.61 -31.80
C PRO A 317 -2.29 -53.21 -31.88
N LEU A 318 -1.79 -53.51 -33.09
CA LEU A 318 -0.44 -54.08 -33.25
C LEU A 318 0.61 -53.00 -32.99
N GLN A 319 0.42 -51.80 -33.55
CA GLN A 319 1.29 -50.64 -33.33
C GLN A 319 1.36 -50.26 -31.85
N LEU A 320 0.25 -50.37 -31.10
CA LEU A 320 0.23 -50.12 -29.66
C LEU A 320 1.14 -51.11 -28.91
N VAL A 321 1.07 -52.40 -29.25
CA VAL A 321 1.88 -53.45 -28.64
C VAL A 321 3.35 -53.25 -28.99
N GLU A 322 3.66 -52.97 -30.26
CA GLU A 322 5.02 -52.64 -30.70
C GLU A 322 5.57 -51.40 -29.98
N ALA A 323 4.77 -50.35 -29.85
CA ALA A 323 5.13 -49.14 -29.12
C ALA A 323 5.46 -49.44 -27.66
N TYR A 324 4.60 -50.23 -26.98
CA TYR A 324 4.83 -50.62 -25.58
C TYR A 324 6.17 -51.33 -25.39
N TYR A 325 6.49 -52.35 -26.19
CA TYR A 325 7.76 -53.08 -26.02
C TYR A 325 8.97 -52.31 -26.53
N SER A 326 8.81 -51.40 -27.50
CA SER A 326 9.91 -50.51 -27.93
C SER A 326 10.41 -49.59 -26.82
N CYS A 327 9.55 -49.30 -25.83
CA CYS A 327 9.89 -48.45 -24.70
C CYS A 327 10.94 -49.06 -23.76
N PHE A 328 11.18 -50.38 -23.80
CA PHE A 328 12.29 -50.99 -23.06
C PHE A 328 13.66 -50.60 -23.63
N ASP A 329 13.76 -50.38 -24.94
CA ASP A 329 15.00 -49.94 -25.58
C ASP A 329 15.13 -48.41 -25.54
N SER A 330 14.05 -47.67 -25.80
CA SER A 330 14.07 -46.19 -25.83
C SER A 330 14.00 -45.53 -24.45
N MET A 331 13.60 -46.29 -23.43
CA MET A 331 13.31 -45.83 -22.07
C MET A 331 12.23 -44.72 -22.02
N ASP A 332 11.28 -44.74 -22.96
CA ASP A 332 10.19 -43.76 -23.04
C ASP A 332 9.02 -44.13 -22.11
N GLN A 333 9.12 -43.67 -20.87
CA GLN A 333 8.09 -43.87 -19.84
C GLN A 333 6.75 -43.17 -20.14
N GLU A 334 6.75 -42.07 -20.92
CA GLU A 334 5.53 -41.33 -21.24
C GLU A 334 4.72 -42.10 -22.29
N LEU A 335 5.38 -42.55 -23.36
CA LEU A 335 4.77 -43.41 -24.36
C LEU A 335 4.29 -44.74 -23.75
N MET A 336 5.10 -45.38 -22.90
CA MET A 336 4.69 -46.62 -22.24
C MET A 336 3.45 -46.42 -21.36
N SER A 337 3.36 -45.30 -20.63
CA SER A 337 2.18 -44.96 -19.83
C SER A 337 0.94 -44.72 -20.70
N ASP A 338 1.10 -44.13 -21.88
CA ASP A 338 0.01 -43.90 -22.83
C ASP A 338 -0.45 -45.18 -23.56
N CYS A 339 0.32 -46.27 -23.48
CA CYS A 339 -0.04 -47.59 -24.02
C CYS A 339 -0.89 -48.45 -23.08
N ILE A 340 -0.90 -48.15 -21.77
CA ILE A 340 -1.56 -49.00 -20.76
C ILE A 340 -2.76 -48.31 -20.10
N HIS A 341 -3.66 -49.11 -19.56
CA HIS A 341 -4.74 -48.63 -18.72
C HIS A 341 -4.48 -49.00 -17.25
N LYS A 342 -4.48 -47.98 -16.38
CA LYS A 342 -4.27 -48.13 -14.92
C LYS A 342 -2.96 -48.85 -14.61
N ASP A 343 -3.03 -49.99 -13.91
CA ASP A 343 -1.87 -50.68 -13.34
C ASP A 343 -1.35 -51.83 -14.23
N ALA A 344 -1.92 -52.05 -15.44
CA ALA A 344 -1.64 -53.23 -16.27
C ALA A 344 -0.15 -53.44 -16.61
N GLY A 345 0.65 -52.38 -16.69
CA GLY A 345 2.10 -52.42 -16.97
C GLY A 345 2.93 -51.64 -15.95
N LYS A 346 2.41 -51.41 -14.74
CA LYS A 346 3.04 -50.50 -13.77
C LYS A 346 4.45 -50.91 -13.37
N GLN A 347 4.71 -52.22 -13.31
CA GLN A 347 6.04 -52.75 -12.99
C GLN A 347 7.06 -52.36 -14.06
N ASP A 348 6.70 -52.49 -15.34
CA ASP A 348 7.56 -52.15 -16.46
C ASP A 348 7.85 -50.64 -16.52
N ILE A 349 6.84 -49.79 -16.28
CA ILE A 349 7.02 -48.33 -16.20
C ILE A 349 7.99 -47.98 -15.06
N THR A 350 7.81 -48.60 -13.89
CA THR A 350 8.67 -48.33 -12.72
C THR A 350 10.10 -48.75 -13.01
N GLU A 351 10.29 -49.88 -13.67
CA GLU A 351 11.59 -50.39 -14.06
C GLU A 351 12.29 -49.48 -15.07
N ILE A 352 11.62 -49.11 -16.16
CA ILE A 352 12.17 -48.19 -17.17
C ILE A 352 12.47 -46.82 -16.56
N MET A 353 11.62 -46.31 -15.67
CA MET A 353 11.87 -45.07 -14.94
C MET A 353 13.16 -45.17 -14.11
N ASN A 354 13.34 -46.25 -13.36
CA ASN A 354 14.55 -46.46 -12.57
C ASN A 354 15.80 -46.50 -13.45
N PHE A 355 15.75 -47.22 -14.58
CA PHE A 355 16.87 -47.27 -15.52
C PHE A 355 17.14 -45.92 -16.20
N PHE A 356 16.10 -45.19 -16.60
CA PHE A 356 16.24 -43.85 -17.15
C PHE A 356 16.90 -42.88 -16.15
N VAL A 357 16.53 -42.97 -14.87
CA VAL A 357 17.17 -42.14 -13.83
C VAL A 357 18.64 -42.53 -13.65
N ILE A 358 18.95 -43.83 -13.59
CA ILE A 358 20.33 -44.32 -13.46
C ILE A 358 21.19 -43.84 -14.64
N THR A 359 20.71 -43.98 -15.88
CA THR A 359 21.44 -43.52 -17.08
C THR A 359 21.67 -42.00 -17.06
N LYS A 360 20.68 -41.20 -16.66
CA LYS A 360 20.84 -39.73 -16.61
C LYS A 360 21.79 -39.27 -15.51
N VAL A 361 21.78 -39.94 -14.36
CA VAL A 361 22.75 -39.69 -13.30
C VAL A 361 24.15 -40.01 -13.78
N ARG A 362 24.39 -41.21 -14.35
CA ARG A 362 25.70 -41.59 -14.89
C ARG A 362 26.17 -40.67 -16.00
N GLN A 363 25.30 -40.33 -16.96
CA GLN A 363 25.64 -39.38 -18.03
C GLN A 363 26.06 -38.01 -17.49
N GLY A 364 25.48 -37.55 -16.38
CA GLY A 364 25.85 -36.29 -15.74
C GLY A 364 27.19 -36.31 -14.98
N TYR A 365 27.56 -37.44 -14.39
CA TYR A 365 28.80 -37.59 -13.60
C TYR A 365 29.98 -38.14 -14.41
N GLU A 366 29.73 -39.13 -15.26
CA GLU A 366 30.72 -39.94 -15.99
C GLU A 366 30.84 -39.50 -17.46
N GLY A 367 29.89 -38.72 -17.98
CA GLY A 367 29.85 -38.30 -19.39
C GLY A 367 29.35 -39.39 -20.36
N ASP A 368 29.08 -40.59 -19.86
CA ASP A 368 28.55 -41.75 -20.58
C ASP A 368 27.38 -42.35 -19.77
N SER A 369 26.39 -42.94 -20.44
CA SER A 369 25.30 -43.66 -19.78
C SER A 369 25.78 -44.97 -19.17
N GLY A 370 26.83 -45.57 -19.74
CA GLY A 370 27.35 -46.88 -19.37
C GLY A 370 26.30 -48.00 -19.47
N ILE A 371 25.30 -47.83 -20.33
CA ILE A 371 24.28 -48.84 -20.67
C ILE A 371 24.27 -49.09 -22.17
N ILE A 372 24.35 -50.36 -22.57
CA ILE A 372 24.18 -50.83 -23.95
C ILE A 372 22.81 -51.50 -24.08
N SER A 373 22.11 -51.27 -25.20
CA SER A 373 20.86 -51.98 -25.52
C SER A 373 21.12 -53.48 -25.66
N ALA A 374 20.26 -54.31 -25.06
CA ALA A 374 20.33 -55.76 -25.20
C ALA A 374 20.32 -56.22 -26.66
N LYS A 375 19.62 -55.50 -27.55
CA LYS A 375 19.58 -55.76 -28.98
C LYS A 375 20.94 -55.57 -29.65
N GLU A 376 21.62 -54.47 -29.35
CA GLU A 376 22.96 -54.17 -29.87
C GLU A 376 23.98 -55.17 -29.33
N TRP A 377 23.91 -55.46 -28.03
CA TRP A 377 24.75 -56.44 -27.37
C TRP A 377 24.59 -57.85 -27.97
N SER A 378 23.35 -58.30 -28.19
CA SER A 378 23.06 -59.60 -28.80
C SER A 378 23.54 -59.68 -30.25
N ALA A 379 23.33 -58.61 -31.04
CA ALA A 379 23.81 -58.53 -32.41
C ALA A 379 25.35 -58.60 -32.51
N SER A 380 26.08 -58.16 -31.48
CA SER A 380 27.54 -58.25 -31.39
C SER A 380 28.07 -59.63 -30.97
N GLY A 381 27.19 -60.63 -30.80
CA GLY A 381 27.57 -61.98 -30.37
C GLY A 381 27.64 -62.17 -28.86
N ARG A 382 26.96 -61.30 -28.09
CA ARG A 382 26.88 -61.34 -26.61
C ARG A 382 28.25 -61.39 -25.90
N PRO A 383 29.20 -60.50 -26.23
CA PRO A 383 30.50 -60.43 -25.54
C PRO A 383 30.31 -60.05 -24.07
N LEU A 384 31.26 -60.42 -23.21
CA LEU A 384 31.23 -59.96 -21.82
C LEU A 384 31.36 -58.43 -21.79
N PRO A 385 30.44 -57.69 -21.12
CA PRO A 385 30.53 -56.23 -21.05
C PRO A 385 31.82 -55.77 -20.35
N GLU A 386 32.38 -54.65 -20.81
CA GLU A 386 33.51 -54.01 -20.15
C GLU A 386 33.14 -53.53 -18.73
N ALA A 387 34.14 -53.33 -17.88
CA ALA A 387 33.93 -52.85 -16.53
C ALA A 387 33.16 -51.51 -16.52
N GLY A 388 32.05 -51.46 -15.80
CA GLY A 388 31.16 -50.28 -15.74
C GLY A 388 30.13 -50.20 -16.88
N VAL A 389 30.09 -51.17 -17.79
CA VAL A 389 29.06 -51.23 -18.85
C VAL A 389 27.98 -52.26 -18.49
N SER A 390 26.73 -51.83 -18.53
CA SER A 390 25.57 -52.65 -18.21
C SER A 390 24.72 -52.92 -19.45
N VAL A 391 24.08 -54.10 -19.51
CA VAL A 391 23.16 -54.44 -20.60
C VAL A 391 21.72 -54.37 -20.09
N PHE A 392 20.85 -53.70 -20.83
CA PHE A 392 19.41 -53.62 -20.53
C PHE A 392 18.59 -53.60 -21.81
N GLY A 393 17.41 -54.22 -21.77
CA GLY A 393 16.45 -54.19 -22.88
C GLY A 393 15.99 -55.59 -23.28
N LEU A 394 15.40 -55.69 -24.48
CA LEU A 394 14.78 -56.92 -24.97
C LEU A 394 15.55 -57.48 -26.17
N THR A 395 15.62 -58.81 -26.26
CA THR A 395 16.06 -59.52 -27.46
C THR A 395 15.02 -60.56 -27.87
N ASP A 396 15.11 -61.06 -29.10
CA ASP A 396 14.29 -62.18 -29.57
C ASP A 396 12.77 -61.93 -29.40
N LEU A 397 12.35 -60.67 -29.59
CA LEU A 397 10.96 -60.21 -29.48
C LEU A 397 10.13 -60.72 -30.65
N GLU A 398 9.15 -61.55 -30.33
CA GLU A 398 8.16 -62.08 -31.26
C GLU A 398 6.74 -61.73 -30.78
N ILE A 399 5.99 -61.01 -31.61
CA ILE A 399 4.61 -60.61 -31.32
C ILE A 399 3.67 -61.46 -32.18
N THR A 400 2.86 -62.30 -31.54
CA THR A 400 1.86 -63.15 -32.19
C THR A 400 0.46 -62.63 -31.88
N LYS A 401 -0.23 -62.14 -32.92
CA LYS A 401 -1.65 -61.74 -32.83
C LYS A 401 -2.55 -62.97 -32.80
N LEU A 402 -3.34 -63.14 -31.73
CA LEU A 402 -4.30 -64.24 -31.60
C LEU A 402 -5.66 -63.87 -32.18
N ASP A 403 -6.12 -62.66 -31.84
CA ASP A 403 -7.31 -62.03 -32.40
C ASP A 403 -7.15 -60.50 -32.40
N GLU A 404 -8.22 -59.73 -32.55
CA GLU A 404 -8.14 -58.25 -32.60
C GLU A 404 -7.74 -57.61 -31.26
N THR A 405 -7.94 -58.29 -30.13
CA THR A 405 -7.72 -57.75 -28.78
C THR A 405 -6.72 -58.55 -27.95
N HIS A 406 -6.32 -59.75 -28.39
CA HIS A 406 -5.40 -60.64 -27.67
C HIS A 406 -4.09 -60.85 -28.43
N PHE A 407 -2.98 -60.70 -27.70
CA PHE A 407 -1.64 -60.89 -28.23
C PHE A 407 -0.82 -61.78 -27.29
N HIS A 408 0.00 -62.65 -27.87
CA HIS A 408 1.12 -63.29 -27.19
C HIS A 408 2.41 -62.62 -27.59
N VAL A 409 3.26 -62.33 -26.62
CA VAL A 409 4.55 -61.70 -26.85
C VAL A 409 5.62 -62.50 -26.13
N ASP A 410 6.55 -63.05 -26.89
CA ASP A 410 7.67 -63.84 -26.40
C ASP A 410 8.97 -63.06 -26.61
N TYR A 411 9.82 -62.97 -25.60
CA TYR A 411 11.09 -62.24 -25.67
C TYR A 411 12.08 -62.69 -24.59
N ASP A 412 13.34 -62.36 -24.79
CA ASP A 412 14.40 -62.48 -23.79
C ASP A 412 14.62 -61.10 -23.16
N LYS A 413 14.47 -60.99 -21.84
CA LYS A 413 14.67 -59.76 -21.09
C LYS A 413 16.01 -59.80 -20.38
N TRP A 414 16.82 -58.77 -20.60
CA TRP A 414 18.15 -58.67 -20.04
C TRP A 414 18.25 -57.54 -19.02
N HIS A 415 18.84 -57.85 -17.88
CA HIS A 415 19.15 -56.88 -16.83
C HIS A 415 20.65 -56.84 -16.59
N PRO A 416 21.17 -55.72 -16.03
CA PRO A 416 22.55 -55.65 -15.59
C PRO A 416 22.85 -56.75 -14.57
N GLY A 417 24.07 -57.29 -14.61
CA GLY A 417 24.52 -58.22 -13.59
C GLY A 417 24.51 -57.58 -12.21
N ILE A 418 24.11 -58.34 -11.20
CA ILE A 418 24.09 -57.92 -9.80
C ILE A 418 25.33 -58.54 -9.13
N ALA A 419 26.16 -57.72 -8.48
CA ALA A 419 27.24 -58.24 -7.66
C ALA A 419 26.64 -58.93 -6.42
N GLU A 420 27.03 -60.18 -6.15
CA GLU A 420 26.73 -60.81 -4.87
C GLU A 420 27.39 -60.00 -3.74
N GLU A 421 26.71 -59.82 -2.61
CA GLU A 421 27.13 -58.94 -1.49
C GLU A 421 28.56 -59.22 -0.96
N GLU A 422 29.13 -60.40 -1.23
CA GLU A 422 30.49 -60.78 -0.82
C GLU A 422 31.62 -60.27 -1.74
N ALA A 423 31.33 -59.76 -2.95
CA ALA A 423 32.34 -59.31 -3.92
C ALA A 423 32.76 -57.82 -3.78
N VAL A 424 32.15 -57.07 -2.86
CA VAL A 424 32.25 -55.59 -2.78
C VAL A 424 33.58 -55.09 -2.17
N MET A 425 34.49 -55.97 -1.75
CA MET A 425 35.71 -55.60 -0.99
C MET A 425 37.03 -55.60 -1.76
N THR A 426 37.02 -55.80 -3.09
CA THR A 426 38.24 -55.67 -3.91
C THR A 426 38.12 -54.54 -4.93
N GLU A 427 39.13 -53.67 -5.01
CA GLU A 427 39.25 -52.50 -5.92
C GLU A 427 39.26 -52.85 -7.43
N ASN A 428 38.94 -54.09 -7.81
CA ASN A 428 38.74 -54.48 -9.20
C ASN A 428 37.24 -54.42 -9.50
N VAL A 429 36.84 -53.51 -10.39
CA VAL A 429 35.50 -53.50 -10.96
C VAL A 429 35.35 -54.78 -11.79
N GLU A 430 34.84 -55.86 -11.18
CA GLU A 430 34.60 -57.12 -11.88
C GLU A 430 33.53 -56.90 -12.95
N THR A 431 33.77 -57.47 -14.13
CA THR A 431 32.81 -57.53 -15.23
C THR A 431 31.65 -58.45 -14.81
N LEU A 432 30.48 -57.87 -14.52
CA LEU A 432 29.31 -58.63 -14.10
C LEU A 432 28.56 -59.20 -15.32
N HIS A 433 28.23 -60.49 -15.26
CA HIS A 433 27.44 -61.14 -16.30
C HIS A 433 25.99 -60.61 -16.27
N PRO A 434 25.43 -60.14 -17.40
CA PRO A 434 24.01 -59.81 -17.49
C PRO A 434 23.13 -61.02 -17.16
N SER A 435 22.05 -60.80 -16.42
CA SER A 435 21.04 -61.84 -16.14
C SER A 435 19.93 -61.78 -17.18
N GLY A 436 19.63 -62.92 -17.81
CA GLY A 436 18.62 -63.05 -18.85
C GLY A 436 17.42 -63.90 -18.41
N TYR A 437 16.22 -63.50 -18.82
CA TYR A 437 14.99 -64.26 -18.60
C TYR A 437 14.20 -64.41 -19.90
N ARG A 438 13.74 -65.62 -20.23
CA ARG A 438 12.71 -65.83 -21.24
C ARG A 438 11.37 -65.45 -20.64
N VAL A 439 10.69 -64.50 -21.28
CA VAL A 439 9.41 -63.97 -20.85
C VAL A 439 8.35 -64.25 -21.91
N ARG A 440 7.16 -64.62 -21.44
CA ARG A 440 5.95 -64.69 -22.26
C ARG A 440 4.86 -63.86 -21.61
N ASP A 441 4.38 -62.88 -22.37
CA ASP A 441 3.27 -62.02 -21.98
C ASP A 441 2.00 -62.38 -22.76
N THR A 442 0.87 -62.38 -22.06
CA THR A 442 -0.47 -62.47 -22.64
C THR A 442 -1.19 -61.15 -22.41
N LEU A 443 -1.51 -60.45 -23.50
CA LEU A 443 -2.08 -59.11 -23.47
C LEU A 443 -3.56 -59.12 -23.83
N LEU A 444 -4.33 -58.29 -23.14
CA LEU A 444 -5.69 -57.92 -23.51
C LEU A 444 -5.75 -56.41 -23.77
N LEU A 445 -6.25 -56.02 -24.94
CA LEU A 445 -6.43 -54.64 -25.35
C LEU A 445 -7.90 -54.26 -25.41
N GLU A 446 -8.22 -53.01 -25.03
CA GLU A 446 -9.56 -52.45 -25.17
C GLU A 446 -9.53 -51.05 -25.78
N LYS A 447 -10.48 -50.79 -26.68
CA LYS A 447 -10.68 -49.46 -27.27
C LYS A 447 -11.42 -48.57 -26.27
N GLN A 448 -10.80 -47.46 -25.91
CA GLN A 448 -11.32 -46.51 -24.95
C GLN A 448 -12.39 -45.61 -25.56
N LYS A 449 -13.16 -44.92 -24.70
CA LYS A 449 -14.20 -43.95 -25.13
C LYS A 449 -13.67 -42.83 -26.03
N LYS A 450 -12.39 -42.48 -25.88
CA LYS A 450 -11.72 -41.45 -26.70
C LYS A 450 -11.25 -41.97 -28.07
N GLY A 451 -11.37 -43.27 -28.34
CA GLY A 451 -11.03 -43.89 -29.63
C GLY A 451 -9.67 -44.57 -29.67
N ASN A 452 -8.79 -44.35 -28.69
CA ASN A 452 -7.48 -44.98 -28.59
C ASN A 452 -7.56 -46.39 -28.00
N TRP A 453 -6.61 -47.25 -28.35
CA TRP A 453 -6.45 -48.58 -27.76
C TRP A 453 -5.51 -48.52 -26.55
N LEU A 454 -5.79 -49.32 -25.52
CA LEU A 454 -4.92 -49.49 -24.35
C LEU A 454 -4.79 -50.97 -23.97
N ILE A 455 -3.62 -51.37 -23.48
CA ILE A 455 -3.41 -52.64 -22.80
C ILE A 455 -4.08 -52.55 -21.43
N VAL A 456 -5.16 -53.30 -21.23
CA VAL A 456 -5.92 -53.30 -19.96
C VAL A 456 -5.53 -54.44 -19.03
N LYS A 457 -4.88 -55.48 -19.56
CA LYS A 457 -4.36 -56.61 -18.79
C LYS A 457 -3.09 -57.15 -19.44
N LEU A 458 -2.10 -57.48 -18.61
CA LEU A 458 -0.84 -58.12 -18.98
C LEU A 458 -0.58 -59.23 -17.96
N ASP A 459 -0.64 -60.48 -18.42
CA ASP A 459 -0.29 -61.65 -17.62
C ASP A 459 1.08 -62.18 -18.08
N ARG A 460 2.05 -62.23 -17.17
CA ARG A 460 3.45 -62.54 -17.47
C ARG A 460 3.88 -63.89 -16.90
N THR A 461 4.57 -64.69 -17.71
CA THR A 461 5.29 -65.90 -17.31
C THR A 461 6.79 -65.72 -17.55
N VAL A 462 7.63 -66.05 -16.57
CA VAL A 462 9.07 -65.82 -16.62
C VAL A 462 9.81 -67.14 -16.38
N LYS A 463 10.89 -67.37 -17.15
CA LYS A 463 11.82 -68.50 -16.98
C LYS A 463 13.26 -67.99 -17.14
N GLU A 464 14.15 -68.34 -16.24
CA GLU A 464 15.58 -67.98 -16.30
C GLU A 464 16.28 -68.67 -17.50
N LEU A 465 17.23 -67.96 -18.14
CA LEU A 465 17.96 -68.41 -19.33
C LEU A 465 19.26 -69.16 -19.04
#